data_AF-A0A2H0MRX7-F1
#
_entry.id   AF-A0A2H0MRX7-F1
#
_cell.length_a   1.000
_cell.length_b   1.000
_cell.length_c   1.000
_cell.angle_alpha   90.00
_cell.angle_beta   90.00
_cell.angle_gamma   90.00
#
_symmetry.space_group_name_H-M   'P 1'
#
loop_
_entity.id
_entity.type
_entity.pdbx_description
1 polymer ?
#
loop_
_entity_poly.entity_id
_entity_poly.type
_entity_poly.pdbx_seq_one_letter_code
_entity_poly.pdbx_strand_id
1 'polypeptide(L)'
;MALEKIKNEIWFREELFPDVAQSIKVSKVLFHKTTKDKKGKKLQELLILDTPRFGKMLTLDGAVQLTEADEKYYHEPLAHCVLLSHPNPKSVLIIGGGDGGLLREVTKHPVSSITLVEIDREVIELTKKYIPGFAGNSWDDKRLKIHIEDGAIFIKKTKKKYDVVILDTPDPIGPALSLFKTTFYLDCKKILAPGGIVIRQTGSSILQPEEMPSNFRQMEELFLEVKVFLTAVSTYIGGYFTFVAASNKKGIFEKALPQLGKRFKKLKLKTEWYTPKMHKASLILPRELESSLKKTEYGMELIIDLYDCDYSIITSRQKLRQFAGDLCEVIKMKPYGKLIIPDFGFALSKTAGFSLVQLIESSSISAHYSPHWRVVCLNIFTCKSFDAKKALQFAKDFFGATRAVAFLLKRGGRVFRKDFNIIDIPSPK
;
A
#
# COMPACT_ATOMS: atom_id res chain seq x y z
N MET A 1 -20.89 10.54 10.05
CA MET A 1 -21.34 9.21 10.50
C MET A 1 -21.64 8.42 9.26
N ALA A 2 -21.16 7.17 9.15
CA ALA A 2 -21.29 6.36 7.94
C ALA A 2 -22.72 5.86 7.65
N LEU A 3 -23.69 6.11 8.53
CA LEU A 3 -25.10 5.73 8.34
C LEU A 3 -25.92 6.96 7.91
N GLU A 4 -26.62 6.82 6.78
CA GLU A 4 -27.47 7.83 6.16
C GLU A 4 -28.93 7.36 6.12
N LYS A 5 -29.88 8.29 6.25
CA LYS A 5 -31.31 8.00 6.10
C LYS A 5 -31.81 8.58 4.77
N ILE A 6 -32.22 7.72 3.84
CA ILE A 6 -32.71 8.09 2.50
C ILE A 6 -34.11 7.53 2.33
N LYS A 7 -35.12 8.39 2.15
CA LYS A 7 -36.54 8.01 1.93
C LYS A 7 -37.03 6.92 2.91
N ASN A 8 -36.76 7.11 4.20
CA ASN A 8 -37.06 6.20 5.32
C ASN A 8 -36.23 4.90 5.40
N GLU A 9 -35.26 4.70 4.52
CA GLU A 9 -34.34 3.56 4.56
C GLU A 9 -33.01 3.97 5.20
N ILE A 10 -32.33 3.03 5.84
CA ILE A 10 -30.98 3.23 6.38
C ILE A 10 -29.98 2.69 5.35
N TRP A 11 -28.97 3.49 5.04
CA TRP A 11 -27.88 3.15 4.14
C TRP A 11 -26.55 3.34 4.87
N PHE A 12 -25.64 2.40 4.70
CA PHE A 12 -24.25 2.57 5.07
C PHE A 12 -23.51 3.11 3.86
N ARG A 13 -22.83 4.25 4.01
CA ARG A 13 -22.03 4.89 2.98
C ARG A 13 -20.56 4.83 3.40
N GLU A 14 -19.78 4.12 2.59
CA GLU A 14 -18.33 4.07 2.72
C GLU A 14 -17.68 5.12 1.82
N GLU A 15 -16.88 5.98 2.43
CA GLU A 15 -16.11 7.04 1.78
C GLU A 15 -14.61 6.84 2.05
N LEU A 16 -14.13 5.61 1.83
CA LEU A 16 -12.71 5.27 1.99
C LEU A 16 -11.82 6.07 1.03
N PHE A 17 -12.34 6.41 -0.16
CA PHE A 17 -11.65 7.21 -1.17
C PHE A 17 -12.31 8.58 -1.29
N PRO A 18 -11.54 9.65 -1.55
CA PRO A 18 -12.06 11.02 -1.56
C PRO A 18 -13.01 11.34 -2.72
N ASP A 19 -12.96 10.56 -3.79
CA ASP A 19 -13.66 10.77 -5.06
C ASP A 19 -14.55 9.60 -5.49
N VAL A 20 -14.59 8.52 -4.71
CA VAL A 20 -15.41 7.33 -4.95
C VAL A 20 -16.01 6.84 -3.64
N ALA A 21 -17.32 6.65 -3.62
CA ALA A 21 -18.06 6.09 -2.48
C ALA A 21 -18.91 4.90 -2.91
N GLN A 22 -19.17 3.98 -1.98
CA GLN A 22 -20.19 2.93 -2.14
C GLN A 22 -21.23 3.00 -1.04
N SER A 23 -22.48 2.68 -1.39
CA SER A 23 -23.59 2.67 -0.44
C SER A 23 -24.28 1.31 -0.42
N ILE A 24 -24.44 0.75 0.79
CA ILE A 24 -25.06 -0.56 1.02
C ILE A 24 -26.29 -0.35 1.91
N LYS A 25 -27.44 -0.83 1.45
CA LYS A 25 -28.68 -0.77 2.23
C LYS A 25 -28.56 -1.58 3.52
N VAL A 26 -28.99 -1.00 4.63
CA VAL A 26 -28.94 -1.62 5.97
C VAL A 26 -30.37 -1.97 6.39
N SER A 27 -30.59 -3.26 6.65
CA SER A 27 -31.83 -3.76 7.25
C SER A 27 -31.88 -3.40 8.74
N LYS A 28 -30.76 -3.57 9.43
CA LYS A 28 -30.66 -3.36 10.89
C LYS A 28 -29.23 -3.04 11.31
N VAL A 29 -29.09 -2.09 12.24
CA VAL A 29 -27.83 -1.90 12.99
C VAL A 29 -27.84 -2.88 14.15
N LEU A 30 -26.98 -3.91 14.09
CA LEU A 30 -26.89 -4.94 15.13
C LEU A 30 -26.06 -4.46 16.32
N PHE A 31 -25.01 -3.70 16.05
CA PHE A 31 -24.15 -3.13 17.07
C PHE A 31 -23.41 -1.89 16.56
N HIS A 32 -23.15 -0.93 17.46
CA HIS A 32 -22.36 0.27 17.19
C HIS A 32 -21.59 0.65 18.45
N LYS A 33 -20.26 0.75 18.36
CA LYS A 33 -19.41 1.17 19.47
C LYS A 33 -18.12 1.78 18.96
N THR A 34 -17.61 2.78 19.68
CA THR A 34 -16.19 3.16 19.59
C THR A 34 -15.37 2.29 20.53
N THR A 35 -14.47 1.47 19.99
CA THR A 35 -13.62 0.57 20.77
C THR A 35 -12.51 1.33 21.47
N LYS A 36 -11.97 0.74 22.55
CA LYS A 36 -10.96 1.36 23.40
C LYS A 36 -9.86 0.36 23.77
N ASP A 37 -8.65 0.86 23.93
CA ASP A 37 -7.54 0.07 24.49
C ASP A 37 -7.70 -0.13 26.01
N LYS A 38 -6.79 -0.90 26.61
CA LYS A 38 -6.77 -1.16 28.06
C LYS A 38 -6.64 0.09 28.93
N LYS A 39 -6.20 1.22 28.36
CA LYS A 39 -6.05 2.52 29.04
C LYS A 39 -7.24 3.45 28.76
N GLY A 40 -8.28 2.96 28.07
CA GLY A 40 -9.46 3.73 27.71
C GLY A 40 -9.28 4.67 26.51
N LYS A 41 -8.14 4.59 25.79
CA LYS A 41 -7.91 5.40 24.60
C LYS A 41 -8.73 4.84 23.43
N LYS A 42 -9.41 5.73 22.69
CA LYS A 42 -10.13 5.37 21.46
C LYS A 42 -9.19 4.65 20.48
N LEU A 43 -9.65 3.53 19.94
CA LEU A 43 -9.01 2.82 18.84
C LEU A 43 -9.72 3.13 17.53
N GLN A 44 -10.95 2.63 17.36
CA GLN A 44 -11.71 2.72 16.10
C GLN A 44 -13.23 2.71 16.35
N GLU A 45 -14.00 3.19 15.39
CA GLU A 45 -15.46 3.03 15.35
C GLU A 45 -15.83 1.68 14.72
N LEU A 46 -16.60 0.86 15.42
CA LEU A 46 -17.03 -0.46 14.98
C LEU A 46 -18.55 -0.48 14.79
N LEU A 47 -18.99 -0.91 13.61
CA LEU A 47 -20.39 -1.21 13.31
C LEU A 47 -20.53 -2.67 12.89
N ILE A 48 -21.60 -3.30 13.38
CA ILE A 48 -22.07 -4.59 12.87
C ILE A 48 -23.47 -4.38 12.34
N LEU A 49 -23.63 -4.63 11.05
CA LEU A 49 -24.82 -4.31 10.28
C LEU A 49 -25.40 -5.59 9.70
N ASP A 50 -26.72 -5.62 9.55
CA ASP A 50 -27.43 -6.62 8.76
C ASP A 50 -27.87 -5.99 7.45
N THR A 51 -27.55 -6.63 6.32
CA THR A 51 -27.79 -6.10 4.98
C THR A 51 -28.59 -7.10 4.14
N PRO A 52 -29.51 -6.65 3.26
CA PRO A 52 -30.35 -7.56 2.48
C PRO A 52 -29.58 -8.48 1.52
N ARG A 53 -28.48 -7.98 0.94
CA ARG A 53 -27.72 -8.70 -0.11
C ARG A 53 -26.48 -9.40 0.43
N PHE A 54 -25.75 -8.75 1.33
CA PHE A 54 -24.44 -9.21 1.79
C PHE A 54 -24.48 -9.91 3.15
N GLY A 55 -25.67 -10.01 3.76
CA GLY A 55 -25.84 -10.56 5.09
C GLY A 55 -25.22 -9.65 6.15
N LYS A 56 -24.65 -10.24 7.20
CA LYS A 56 -23.95 -9.49 8.24
C LYS A 56 -22.67 -8.89 7.70
N MET A 57 -22.41 -7.66 8.11
CA MET A 57 -21.28 -6.86 7.67
C MET A 57 -20.60 -6.24 8.87
N LEU A 58 -19.27 -6.38 8.94
CA LEU A 58 -18.43 -5.67 9.89
C LEU A 58 -17.82 -4.44 9.20
N THR A 59 -17.86 -3.29 9.87
CA THR A 59 -17.14 -2.10 9.41
C THR A 59 -16.31 -1.52 10.55
N LEU A 60 -15.15 -0.96 10.20
CA LEU A 60 -14.23 -0.29 11.11
C LEU A 60 -13.87 1.08 10.53
N ASP A 61 -14.03 2.14 11.33
CA ASP A 61 -13.81 3.54 10.95
C ASP A 61 -14.48 3.94 9.63
N GLY A 62 -15.68 3.41 9.37
CA GLY A 62 -16.46 3.69 8.17
C GLY A 62 -16.04 2.90 6.93
N ALA A 63 -15.09 1.96 7.05
CA ALA A 63 -14.67 1.08 5.95
C ALA A 63 -15.19 -0.35 6.14
N VAL A 64 -15.68 -0.98 5.07
CA VAL A 64 -16.12 -2.39 5.08
C VAL A 64 -14.92 -3.29 5.36
N GLN A 65 -15.03 -4.17 6.35
CA GLN A 65 -13.96 -5.12 6.71
C GLN A 65 -14.28 -6.56 6.32
N LEU A 66 -15.56 -6.92 6.22
CA LEU A 66 -16.03 -8.19 5.64
C LEU A 66 -17.55 -8.22 5.55
N THR A 67 -18.07 -9.10 4.68
CA THR A 67 -19.48 -9.49 4.66
C THR A 67 -19.67 -11.00 4.57
N GLU A 68 -20.80 -11.52 5.06
CA GLU A 68 -21.15 -12.95 4.98
C GLU A 68 -21.18 -13.47 3.53
N ALA A 69 -21.59 -12.66 2.57
CA ALA A 69 -21.75 -13.12 1.19
C ALA A 69 -20.42 -13.29 0.43
N ASP A 70 -19.38 -12.51 0.77
CA ASP A 70 -18.18 -12.39 -0.05
C ASP A 70 -16.83 -12.52 0.69
N GLU A 71 -16.80 -12.71 2.01
CA GLU A 71 -15.54 -12.90 2.74
C GLU A 71 -14.70 -14.10 2.24
N LYS A 72 -15.34 -15.12 1.67
CA LYS A 72 -14.67 -16.28 1.05
C LYS A 72 -13.75 -15.91 -0.10
N TYR A 73 -14.06 -14.83 -0.83
CA TYR A 73 -13.19 -14.31 -1.90
C TYR A 73 -11.94 -13.64 -1.34
N TYR A 74 -11.90 -13.33 -0.04
CA TYR A 74 -10.75 -12.75 0.67
C TYR A 74 -9.99 -13.79 1.48
N HIS A 75 -10.65 -14.45 2.44
CA HIS A 75 -9.97 -15.33 3.41
C HIS A 75 -9.44 -16.62 2.78
N GLU A 76 -10.20 -17.25 1.86
CA GLU A 76 -9.74 -18.49 1.24
C GLU A 76 -8.46 -18.30 0.41
N PRO A 77 -8.34 -17.32 -0.53
CA PRO A 77 -7.07 -17.08 -1.21
C PRO A 77 -5.96 -16.67 -0.26
N LEU A 78 -6.23 -15.75 0.69
CA LEU A 78 -5.20 -15.24 1.60
C LEU A 78 -4.59 -16.35 2.47
N ALA A 79 -5.39 -17.33 2.91
CA ALA A 79 -4.89 -18.49 3.65
C ALA A 79 -4.35 -19.60 2.73
N HIS A 80 -5.18 -20.10 1.82
CA HIS A 80 -4.92 -21.37 1.15
C HIS A 80 -3.85 -21.27 0.08
N CYS A 81 -3.68 -20.11 -0.58
CA CYS A 81 -2.63 -19.93 -1.58
C CYS A 81 -1.24 -20.12 -0.97
N VAL A 82 -1.00 -19.65 0.26
CA VAL A 82 0.30 -19.84 0.93
C VAL A 82 0.41 -21.17 1.68
N LEU A 83 -0.64 -21.63 2.35
CA LEU A 83 -0.62 -22.88 3.11
C LEU A 83 -0.47 -24.10 2.19
N LEU A 84 -1.06 -24.07 1.00
CA LEU A 84 -0.89 -25.12 -0.01
C LEU A 84 0.34 -24.92 -0.89
N SER A 85 0.97 -23.73 -0.89
CA SER A 85 2.28 -23.53 -1.51
C SER A 85 3.40 -24.10 -0.64
N HIS A 86 3.35 -23.81 0.66
CA HIS A 86 4.32 -24.35 1.61
C HIS A 86 4.25 -25.90 1.64
N PRO A 87 5.39 -26.62 1.60
CA PRO A 87 5.39 -28.08 1.47
C PRO A 87 4.77 -28.80 2.69
N ASN A 88 4.92 -28.23 3.88
CA ASN A 88 4.44 -28.83 5.13
C ASN A 88 4.34 -27.76 6.26
N PRO A 89 3.38 -26.82 6.22
CA PRO A 89 3.30 -25.76 7.23
C PRO A 89 2.91 -26.33 8.60
N LYS A 90 3.62 -25.92 9.66
CA LYS A 90 3.40 -26.31 11.06
C LYS A 90 3.12 -25.12 11.96
N SER A 91 3.77 -23.99 11.77
CA SER A 91 3.54 -22.78 12.56
C SER A 91 3.03 -21.63 11.69
N VAL A 92 1.85 -21.11 12.06
CA VAL A 92 1.23 -19.97 11.38
C VAL A 92 1.12 -18.78 12.33
N LEU A 93 1.52 -17.61 11.86
CA LEU A 93 1.28 -16.32 12.50
C LEU A 93 0.26 -15.54 11.68
N ILE A 94 -0.78 -15.03 12.33
CA ILE A 94 -1.75 -14.08 11.78
C ILE A 94 -1.55 -12.77 12.52
N ILE A 95 -1.32 -11.68 11.79
CA ILE A 95 -1.35 -10.31 12.32
C ILE A 95 -2.65 -9.67 11.84
N GLY A 96 -3.47 -9.19 12.78
CA GLY A 96 -4.86 -8.78 12.55
C GLY A 96 -5.81 -9.98 12.55
N GLY A 97 -6.83 -9.95 11.68
CA GLY A 97 -7.82 -11.02 11.55
C GLY A 97 -8.73 -11.18 12.78
N GLY A 98 -9.04 -10.09 13.48
CA GLY A 98 -9.91 -10.08 14.66
C GLY A 98 -11.35 -10.53 14.44
N ASP A 99 -11.81 -10.61 13.19
CA ASP A 99 -13.08 -11.20 12.77
C ASP A 99 -13.06 -12.74 12.81
N GLY A 100 -11.87 -13.34 12.64
CA GLY A 100 -11.63 -14.77 12.72
C GLY A 100 -11.93 -15.58 11.45
N GLY A 101 -12.28 -14.95 10.33
CA GLY A 101 -12.44 -15.62 9.03
C GLY A 101 -11.13 -16.26 8.57
N LEU A 102 -10.01 -15.55 8.68
CA LEU A 102 -8.70 -16.12 8.35
C LEU A 102 -8.32 -17.27 9.28
N LEU A 103 -8.61 -17.16 10.58
CA LEU A 103 -8.42 -18.23 11.55
C LEU A 103 -9.19 -19.48 11.13
N ARG A 104 -10.46 -19.35 10.73
CA ARG A 104 -11.27 -20.47 10.22
C ARG A 104 -10.63 -21.16 9.03
N GLU A 105 -10.03 -20.42 8.11
CA GLU A 105 -9.35 -21.04 6.97
C GLU A 105 -8.04 -21.73 7.36
N VAL A 106 -7.30 -21.18 8.31
CA VAL A 106 -6.05 -21.79 8.82
C VAL A 106 -6.33 -23.09 9.59
N THR A 107 -7.41 -23.17 10.37
CA THR A 107 -7.74 -24.37 11.16
C THR A 107 -8.06 -25.59 10.28
N LYS A 108 -8.45 -25.40 9.01
CA LYS A 108 -8.64 -26.48 8.03
C LYS A 108 -7.32 -27.20 7.64
N HIS A 109 -6.16 -26.63 7.98
CA HIS A 109 -4.85 -27.21 7.69
C HIS A 109 -4.26 -27.94 8.91
N PRO A 110 -3.43 -29.00 8.72
CA PRO A 110 -2.83 -29.77 9.79
C PRO A 110 -1.58 -29.07 10.36
N VAL A 111 -1.73 -27.79 10.68
CA VAL A 111 -0.74 -26.98 11.39
C VAL A 111 -0.70 -27.41 12.86
N SER A 112 0.44 -27.23 13.51
CA SER A 112 0.65 -27.59 14.92
C SER A 112 0.44 -26.41 15.86
N SER A 113 0.58 -25.17 15.37
CA SER A 113 0.33 -23.98 16.18
C SER A 113 -0.14 -22.81 15.32
N ILE A 114 -1.10 -22.05 15.84
CA ILE A 114 -1.64 -20.81 15.25
C ILE A 114 -1.42 -19.71 16.28
N THR A 115 -0.74 -18.63 15.90
CA THR A 115 -0.62 -17.42 16.71
C THR A 115 -1.42 -16.33 16.02
N LEU A 116 -2.40 -15.74 16.72
CA LEU A 116 -3.16 -14.59 16.24
C LEU A 116 -2.80 -13.39 17.10
N VAL A 117 -2.38 -12.30 16.45
CA VAL A 117 -2.00 -11.05 17.13
C VAL A 117 -2.94 -9.96 16.66
N GLU A 118 -3.76 -9.46 17.56
CA GLU A 118 -4.75 -8.41 17.28
C GLU A 118 -4.50 -7.25 18.26
N ILE A 119 -4.53 -6.02 17.76
CA ILE A 119 -4.32 -4.84 18.61
C ILE A 119 -5.58 -4.52 19.42
N ASP A 120 -6.77 -4.76 18.85
CA ASP A 120 -8.05 -4.42 19.43
C ASP A 120 -8.80 -5.66 19.94
N ARG A 121 -8.70 -5.90 21.24
CA ARG A 121 -9.39 -7.00 21.91
C ARG A 121 -10.91 -6.96 21.70
N GLU A 122 -11.50 -5.76 21.65
CA GLU A 122 -12.95 -5.63 21.54
C GLU A 122 -13.45 -6.11 20.18
N VAL A 123 -12.66 -6.01 19.11
CA VAL A 123 -13.03 -6.58 17.80
C VAL A 123 -13.30 -8.08 17.94
N ILE A 124 -12.39 -8.85 18.55
CA ILE A 124 -12.55 -10.30 18.76
C ILE A 124 -13.79 -10.60 19.61
N GLU A 125 -14.00 -9.86 20.70
CA GLU A 125 -15.12 -10.12 21.61
C GLU A 125 -16.47 -9.81 20.96
N LEU A 126 -16.54 -8.75 20.17
CA LEU A 126 -17.75 -8.32 19.48
C LEU A 126 -18.04 -9.18 18.25
N THR A 127 -17.03 -9.62 17.50
CA THR A 127 -17.22 -10.54 16.37
C THR A 127 -17.74 -11.90 16.85
N LYS A 128 -17.17 -12.44 17.94
CA LYS A 128 -17.67 -13.65 18.62
C LYS A 128 -19.13 -13.53 19.05
N LYS A 129 -19.54 -12.35 19.52
CA LYS A 129 -20.89 -12.13 20.07
C LYS A 129 -21.95 -11.93 19.00
N TYR A 130 -21.68 -11.09 18.00
CA TYR A 130 -22.69 -10.61 17.06
C TYR A 130 -22.62 -11.26 15.68
N ILE A 131 -21.46 -11.79 15.29
CA ILE A 131 -21.24 -12.45 14.00
C ILE A 131 -20.44 -13.76 14.17
N PRO A 132 -20.87 -14.69 15.05
CA PRO A 132 -20.11 -15.90 15.38
C PRO A 132 -19.87 -16.82 14.17
N GLY A 133 -20.68 -16.70 13.11
CA GLY A 133 -20.60 -17.54 11.91
C GLY A 133 -19.28 -17.42 11.13
N PHE A 134 -18.57 -16.28 11.22
CA PHE A 134 -17.33 -16.09 10.45
C PHE A 134 -16.22 -17.01 10.94
N ALA A 135 -15.94 -17.05 12.24
CA ALA A 135 -14.92 -17.93 12.79
C ALA A 135 -15.47 -19.31 13.20
N GLY A 136 -16.75 -19.36 13.61
CA GLY A 136 -17.38 -20.52 14.23
C GLY A 136 -16.54 -21.05 15.40
N ASN A 137 -16.40 -22.38 15.46
CA ASN A 137 -15.66 -23.09 16.50
C ASN A 137 -14.13 -22.90 16.41
N SER A 138 -13.63 -22.13 15.43
CA SER A 138 -12.18 -21.95 15.24
C SER A 138 -11.53 -21.17 16.39
N TRP A 139 -12.31 -20.39 17.13
CA TRP A 139 -11.86 -19.69 18.33
C TRP A 139 -11.50 -20.64 19.49
N ASP A 140 -12.05 -21.86 19.47
CA ASP A 140 -11.83 -22.89 20.50
C ASP A 140 -10.76 -23.91 20.08
N ASP A 141 -10.10 -23.69 18.94
CA ASP A 141 -9.05 -24.57 18.46
C ASP A 141 -7.86 -24.60 19.43
N LYS A 142 -7.52 -25.78 19.94
CA LYS A 142 -6.44 -25.98 20.93
C LYS A 142 -5.06 -25.53 20.44
N ARG A 143 -4.88 -25.33 19.13
CA ARG A 143 -3.63 -24.86 18.51
C ARG A 143 -3.53 -23.34 18.52
N LEU A 144 -4.62 -22.63 18.80
CA LEU A 144 -4.69 -21.18 18.78
C LEU A 144 -4.10 -20.55 20.05
N LYS A 145 -3.27 -19.55 19.86
CA LYS A 145 -2.85 -18.61 20.89
C LYS A 145 -3.10 -17.18 20.44
N ILE A 146 -3.93 -16.47 21.18
CA ILE A 146 -4.27 -15.06 20.90
C ILE A 146 -3.36 -14.14 21.73
N HIS A 147 -2.82 -13.11 21.09
CA HIS A 147 -2.06 -12.04 21.71
C HIS A 147 -2.74 -10.71 21.43
N ILE A 148 -3.03 -9.94 22.49
CA ILE A 148 -3.54 -8.58 22.37
C ILE A 148 -2.37 -7.60 22.45
N GLU A 149 -1.78 -7.27 21.30
CA GLU A 149 -0.58 -6.43 21.17
C GLU A 149 -0.49 -5.85 19.75
N ASP A 150 0.28 -4.78 19.58
CA ASP A 150 0.68 -4.28 18.26
C ASP A 150 1.52 -5.34 17.50
N GLY A 151 1.13 -5.61 16.25
CA GLY A 151 1.75 -6.64 15.43
C GLY A 151 3.23 -6.39 15.09
N ALA A 152 3.63 -5.14 14.84
CA ALA A 152 5.02 -4.77 14.57
C ALA A 152 5.88 -4.98 15.81
N ILE A 153 5.36 -4.61 16.98
CA ILE A 153 6.02 -4.82 18.27
C ILE A 153 6.16 -6.33 18.55
N PHE A 154 5.11 -7.12 18.33
CA PHE A 154 5.15 -8.57 18.51
C PHE A 154 6.21 -9.23 17.62
N ILE A 155 6.21 -8.91 16.32
CA ILE A 155 7.16 -9.46 15.34
C ILE A 155 8.61 -9.13 15.72
N LYS A 156 8.87 -7.91 16.20
CA LYS A 156 10.20 -7.50 16.63
C LYS A 156 10.70 -8.24 17.88
N LYS A 157 9.79 -8.62 18.79
CA LYS A 157 10.12 -9.29 20.07
C LYS A 157 10.19 -10.80 19.96
N THR A 158 9.38 -11.41 19.10
CA THR A 158 9.24 -12.87 19.07
C THR A 158 10.54 -13.54 18.61
N LYS A 159 10.93 -14.60 19.32
CA LYS A 159 12.05 -15.47 18.94
C LYS A 159 11.59 -16.70 18.14
N LYS A 160 10.27 -16.92 18.06
CA LYS A 160 9.68 -18.06 17.36
C LYS A 160 9.81 -17.89 15.85
N LYS A 161 10.09 -18.99 15.15
CA LYS A 161 10.04 -19.04 13.68
C LYS A 161 8.69 -19.56 13.20
N TYR A 162 8.21 -18.99 12.10
CA TYR A 162 6.93 -19.32 11.49
C TYR A 162 7.10 -19.82 10.06
N ASP A 163 6.39 -20.90 9.71
CA ASP A 163 6.36 -21.41 8.34
C ASP A 163 5.50 -20.52 7.43
N VAL A 164 4.43 -19.94 7.98
CA VAL A 164 3.57 -18.99 7.28
C VAL A 164 3.26 -17.80 8.18
N VAL A 165 3.45 -16.59 7.65
CA VAL A 165 3.03 -15.33 8.27
C VAL A 165 1.99 -14.68 7.36
N ILE A 166 0.80 -14.44 7.88
CA ILE A 166 -0.31 -13.82 7.16
C ILE A 166 -0.57 -12.45 7.80
N LEU A 167 -0.49 -11.40 6.98
CA LEU A 167 -0.65 -10.02 7.38
C LEU A 167 -2.02 -9.54 6.89
N ASP A 168 -3.00 -9.60 7.79
CA ASP A 168 -4.39 -9.25 7.55
C ASP A 168 -4.72 -7.94 8.27
N THR A 169 -4.13 -6.86 7.73
CA THR A 169 -4.08 -5.55 8.39
C THR A 169 -4.85 -4.54 7.56
N PRO A 170 -5.52 -3.56 8.18
CA PRO A 170 -6.22 -2.50 7.45
C PRO A 170 -5.24 -1.63 6.65
N ASP A 171 -5.81 -0.71 5.86
CA ASP A 171 -5.08 0.29 5.09
C ASP A 171 -4.13 1.13 5.97
N PRO A 172 -3.07 1.77 5.38
CA PRO A 172 -1.99 2.43 6.10
C PRO A 172 -2.41 3.76 6.75
N ILE A 173 -3.39 3.73 7.65
CA ILE A 173 -3.90 4.88 8.38
C ILE A 173 -3.50 4.75 9.84
N GLY A 174 -3.00 5.84 10.44
CA GLY A 174 -2.67 5.90 11.86
C GLY A 174 -1.61 4.87 12.27
N PRO A 175 -1.83 4.04 13.31
CA PRO A 175 -0.86 3.05 13.80
C PRO A 175 -0.41 2.02 12.74
N ALA A 176 -1.27 1.72 11.78
CA ALA A 176 -1.00 0.74 10.73
C ALA A 176 0.17 1.14 9.81
N LEU A 177 0.51 2.43 9.70
CA LEU A 177 1.64 2.94 8.90
C LEU A 177 2.97 2.22 9.16
N SER A 178 3.18 1.75 10.39
CA SER A 178 4.40 1.02 10.75
C SER A 178 4.55 -0.32 10.01
N LEU A 179 3.43 -0.95 9.65
CA LEU A 179 3.34 -2.27 9.00
C LEU A 179 3.68 -2.24 7.50
N PHE A 180 3.92 -1.06 6.93
CA PHE A 180 4.19 -0.84 5.51
C PHE A 180 5.66 -0.44 5.26
N LYS A 181 6.43 -0.23 6.33
CA LYS A 181 7.85 0.16 6.24
C LYS A 181 8.72 -1.03 5.87
N THR A 182 9.78 -0.81 5.09
CA THR A 182 10.77 -1.86 4.73
C THR A 182 11.34 -2.56 5.97
N THR A 183 11.53 -1.82 7.06
CA THR A 183 12.00 -2.36 8.34
C THR A 183 11.07 -3.42 8.92
N PHE A 184 9.76 -3.27 8.76
CA PHE A 184 8.78 -4.26 9.22
C PHE A 184 8.93 -5.57 8.44
N TYR A 185 9.07 -5.51 7.11
CA TYR A 185 9.27 -6.70 6.29
C TYR A 185 10.63 -7.37 6.50
N LEU A 186 11.67 -6.61 6.85
CA LEU A 186 12.94 -7.16 7.35
C LEU A 186 12.75 -7.94 8.66
N ASP A 187 11.92 -7.45 9.57
CA ASP A 187 11.61 -8.17 10.81
C ASP A 187 10.72 -9.41 10.54
N CYS A 188 9.76 -9.34 9.62
CA CYS A 188 9.02 -10.50 9.11
C CYS A 188 9.99 -11.55 8.54
N LYS A 189 10.94 -11.14 7.69
CA LYS A 189 11.95 -12.02 7.10
C LYS A 189 12.76 -12.76 8.18
N LYS A 190 13.12 -12.07 9.27
CA LYS A 190 13.85 -12.68 10.39
C LYS A 190 13.06 -13.77 11.08
N ILE A 191 11.74 -13.66 11.21
CA ILE A 191 10.92 -14.65 11.92
C ILE A 191 10.43 -15.79 11.03
N LEU A 192 10.72 -15.79 9.73
CA LEU A 192 10.38 -16.94 8.87
C LEU A 192 11.30 -18.14 9.13
N ALA A 193 10.71 -19.33 9.18
CA ALA A 193 11.42 -20.59 9.13
C ALA A 193 12.07 -20.79 7.73
N PRO A 194 13.03 -21.72 7.56
CA PRO A 194 13.57 -22.05 6.24
C PRO A 194 12.48 -22.48 5.26
N GLY A 195 12.32 -21.73 4.17
CA GLY A 195 11.23 -21.96 3.20
C GLY A 195 9.88 -21.37 3.60
N GLY A 196 9.83 -20.61 4.69
CA GLY A 196 8.64 -19.92 5.14
C GLY A 196 8.16 -18.86 4.15
N ILE A 197 6.87 -18.52 4.25
CA ILE A 197 6.19 -17.59 3.35
C ILE A 197 5.53 -16.49 4.19
N VAL A 198 5.70 -15.24 3.79
CA VAL A 198 4.88 -14.12 4.26
C VAL A 198 3.91 -13.72 3.15
N ILE A 199 2.67 -13.39 3.49
CA ILE A 199 1.67 -12.84 2.56
C ILE A 199 0.92 -11.69 3.20
N ARG A 200 0.57 -10.69 2.41
CA ARG A 200 -0.24 -9.54 2.80
C ARG A 200 -1.25 -9.21 1.72
N GLN A 201 -2.39 -8.64 2.12
CA GLN A 201 -3.28 -7.90 1.22
C GLN A 201 -2.60 -6.62 0.71
N THR A 202 -2.80 -6.29 -0.57
CA THR A 202 -2.21 -5.11 -1.21
C THR A 202 -3.25 -4.29 -1.97
N GLY A 203 -4.47 -4.26 -1.45
CA GLY A 203 -5.51 -3.37 -1.87
C GLY A 203 -6.06 -3.61 -3.27
N SER A 204 -6.87 -2.64 -3.67
CA SER A 204 -7.65 -2.56 -4.90
C SER A 204 -6.82 -2.03 -6.08
N SER A 205 -6.86 -2.73 -7.22
CA SER A 205 -5.97 -2.43 -8.34
C SER A 205 -6.21 -1.09 -9.02
N ILE A 206 -7.44 -0.55 -8.98
CA ILE A 206 -7.79 0.74 -9.62
C ILE A 206 -7.78 1.87 -8.60
N LEU A 207 -8.33 1.66 -7.40
CA LEU A 207 -8.45 2.72 -6.39
C LEU A 207 -7.18 2.87 -5.54
N GLN A 208 -6.29 1.86 -5.53
CA GLN A 208 -4.99 1.89 -4.86
C GLN A 208 -3.87 1.38 -5.81
N PRO A 209 -3.69 1.99 -6.99
CA PRO A 209 -2.90 1.41 -8.09
C PRO A 209 -1.41 1.24 -7.79
N GLU A 210 -0.89 1.96 -6.80
CA GLU A 210 0.52 1.93 -6.40
C GLU A 210 0.82 0.96 -5.24
N GLU A 211 -0.19 0.47 -4.53
CA GLU A 211 -0.02 -0.34 -3.31
C GLU A 211 0.64 -1.69 -3.65
N MET A 212 0.04 -2.45 -4.56
CA MET A 212 0.55 -3.76 -4.99
C MET A 212 1.93 -3.66 -5.67
N PRO A 213 2.17 -2.80 -6.68
CA PRO A 213 3.49 -2.72 -7.32
C PRO A 213 4.59 -2.25 -6.36
N SER A 214 4.29 -1.31 -5.46
CA SER A 214 5.27 -0.83 -4.49
C SER A 214 5.63 -1.90 -3.46
N ASN A 215 4.61 -2.62 -2.94
CA ASN A 215 4.86 -3.73 -2.03
C ASN A 215 5.63 -4.86 -2.72
N PHE A 216 5.25 -5.23 -3.95
CA PHE A 216 5.94 -6.25 -4.74
C PHE A 216 7.43 -5.91 -4.90
N ARG A 217 7.76 -4.68 -5.33
CA ARG A 217 9.15 -4.23 -5.45
C ARG A 217 9.88 -4.31 -4.12
N GLN A 218 9.29 -3.79 -3.06
CA GLN A 218 9.89 -3.83 -1.72
C GLN A 218 10.16 -5.27 -1.26
N MET A 219 9.24 -6.19 -1.51
CA MET A 219 9.41 -7.62 -1.20
C MET A 219 10.51 -8.25 -2.08
N GLU A 220 10.60 -7.90 -3.37
CA GLU A 220 11.65 -8.40 -4.26
C GLU A 220 13.05 -7.95 -3.82
N GLU A 221 13.18 -6.80 -3.16
CA GLU A 221 14.46 -6.39 -2.58
C GLU A 221 14.89 -7.26 -1.39
N LEU A 222 13.92 -7.86 -0.70
CA LEU A 222 14.13 -8.54 0.58
C LEU A 222 14.10 -10.06 0.46
N PHE A 223 13.33 -10.63 -0.45
CA PHE A 223 13.05 -12.08 -0.53
C PHE A 223 13.61 -12.70 -1.81
N LEU A 224 13.78 -14.02 -1.83
CA LEU A 224 14.33 -14.73 -3.00
C LEU A 224 13.27 -15.05 -4.06
N GLU A 225 12.00 -15.04 -3.67
CA GLU A 225 10.87 -15.27 -4.56
C GLU A 225 9.67 -14.48 -4.06
N VAL A 226 9.00 -13.77 -4.99
CA VAL A 226 7.78 -13.00 -4.74
C VAL A 226 6.75 -13.36 -5.79
N LYS A 227 5.49 -13.53 -5.39
CA LYS A 227 4.36 -13.79 -6.28
C LYS A 227 3.19 -12.90 -5.89
N VAL A 228 2.40 -12.51 -6.88
CA VAL A 228 1.14 -11.80 -6.70
C VAL A 228 0.00 -12.78 -6.93
N PHE A 229 -0.99 -12.77 -6.04
CA PHE A 229 -2.25 -13.48 -6.21
C PHE A 229 -3.39 -12.48 -6.39
N LEU A 230 -4.28 -12.75 -7.34
CA LEU A 230 -5.47 -11.95 -7.61
C LEU A 230 -6.74 -12.61 -7.06
N THR A 231 -7.66 -11.78 -6.61
CA THR A 231 -9.04 -12.14 -6.33
C THR A 231 -9.96 -10.98 -6.71
N ALA A 232 -11.26 -11.17 -6.53
CA ALA A 232 -12.26 -10.12 -6.67
C ALA A 232 -13.24 -10.25 -5.49
N VAL A 233 -13.28 -9.22 -4.64
CA VAL A 233 -14.19 -9.13 -3.50
C VAL A 233 -15.18 -8.03 -3.81
N SER A 234 -16.46 -8.36 -3.90
CA SER A 234 -17.48 -7.43 -4.42
C SER A 234 -17.61 -6.16 -3.58
N THR A 235 -17.46 -6.30 -2.26
CA THR A 235 -17.53 -5.17 -1.32
C THR A 235 -16.21 -4.45 -1.13
N TYR A 236 -15.11 -4.89 -1.76
CA TYR A 236 -13.87 -4.11 -1.88
C TYR A 236 -13.78 -3.54 -3.29
N ILE A 237 -14.34 -2.34 -3.45
CA ILE A 237 -14.48 -1.70 -4.77
C ILE A 237 -13.14 -1.36 -5.42
N GLY A 238 -13.15 -1.21 -6.75
CA GLY A 238 -11.99 -0.76 -7.53
C GLY A 238 -11.21 -1.83 -8.30
N GLY A 239 -11.89 -2.86 -8.77
CA GLY A 239 -11.31 -3.84 -9.70
C GLY A 239 -10.80 -5.10 -8.98
N TYR A 240 -9.63 -5.59 -9.36
CA TYR A 240 -9.04 -6.75 -8.71
C TYR A 240 -8.53 -6.39 -7.33
N PHE A 241 -8.72 -7.29 -6.38
CA PHE A 241 -8.07 -7.21 -5.09
C PHE A 241 -6.84 -8.12 -5.10
N THR A 242 -5.76 -7.68 -4.47
CA THR A 242 -4.43 -8.29 -4.68
C THR A 242 -3.78 -8.72 -3.38
N PHE A 243 -2.96 -9.77 -3.46
CA PHE A 243 -2.12 -10.21 -2.36
C PHE A 243 -0.69 -10.41 -2.85
N VAL A 244 0.28 -9.93 -2.09
CA VAL A 244 1.71 -10.17 -2.36
C VAL A 244 2.24 -11.17 -1.36
N ALA A 245 2.80 -12.27 -1.87
CA ALA A 245 3.45 -13.30 -1.07
C ALA A 245 4.94 -13.37 -1.40
N ALA A 246 5.78 -13.60 -0.38
CA ALA A 246 7.22 -13.63 -0.52
C ALA A 246 7.85 -14.76 0.31
N SER A 247 8.94 -15.34 -0.17
CA SER A 247 9.67 -16.41 0.51
C SER A 247 11.18 -16.23 0.45
N ASN A 248 11.85 -16.71 1.51
CA ASN A 248 13.31 -16.81 1.58
C ASN A 248 13.86 -18.01 0.80
N LYS A 249 13.04 -18.74 0.05
CA LYS A 249 13.45 -19.90 -0.74
C LYS A 249 12.86 -19.83 -2.14
N LYS A 250 13.71 -19.98 -3.14
CA LYS A 250 13.31 -19.97 -4.56
C LYS A 250 12.59 -21.26 -4.96
N GLY A 251 11.58 -21.11 -5.81
CA GLY A 251 10.79 -22.18 -6.40
C GLY A 251 9.75 -22.77 -5.45
N ILE A 252 9.43 -22.12 -4.33
CA ILE A 252 8.39 -22.58 -3.39
C ILE A 252 7.03 -22.62 -4.09
N PHE A 253 6.65 -21.55 -4.77
CA PHE A 253 5.35 -21.46 -5.42
C PHE A 253 5.29 -22.37 -6.65
N GLU A 254 6.31 -22.33 -7.51
CA GLU A 254 6.37 -23.13 -8.75
C GLU A 254 6.37 -24.64 -8.47
N LYS A 255 7.15 -25.11 -7.48
CA LYS A 255 7.16 -26.53 -7.09
C LYS A 255 5.87 -26.99 -6.43
N ALA A 256 5.05 -26.07 -5.91
CA ALA A 256 3.76 -26.40 -5.33
C ALA A 256 2.70 -26.68 -6.40
N LEU A 257 2.75 -25.99 -7.56
CA LEU A 257 1.68 -26.05 -8.58
C LEU A 257 1.31 -27.48 -9.04
N PRO A 258 2.25 -28.42 -9.26
CA PRO A 258 1.90 -29.81 -9.61
C PRO A 258 1.29 -30.59 -8.44
N GLN A 259 1.55 -30.16 -7.20
CA GLN A 259 1.14 -30.86 -5.98
C GLN A 259 -0.20 -30.37 -5.42
N LEU A 260 -0.70 -29.21 -5.84
CA LEU A 260 -1.92 -28.58 -5.29
C LEU A 260 -3.12 -29.53 -5.30
N GLY A 261 -3.35 -30.26 -6.40
CA GLY A 261 -4.46 -31.21 -6.50
C GLY A 261 -4.37 -32.36 -5.49
N LYS A 262 -3.17 -32.92 -5.32
CA LYS A 262 -2.91 -33.99 -4.33
C LYS A 262 -3.08 -33.47 -2.90
N ARG A 263 -2.52 -32.29 -2.60
CA ARG A 263 -2.61 -31.66 -1.27
C ARG A 263 -4.06 -31.33 -0.90
N PHE A 264 -4.80 -30.69 -1.81
CA PHE A 264 -6.21 -30.34 -1.62
C PHE A 264 -7.09 -31.56 -1.33
N LYS A 265 -6.97 -32.63 -2.15
CA LYS A 265 -7.69 -33.89 -1.93
C LYS A 265 -7.32 -34.58 -0.62
N LYS A 266 -6.02 -34.62 -0.27
CA LYS A 266 -5.53 -35.23 0.98
C LYS A 266 -6.14 -34.55 2.21
N LEU A 267 -6.28 -33.22 2.18
CA LEU A 267 -6.85 -32.44 3.26
C LEU A 267 -8.39 -32.46 3.31
N LYS A 268 -9.06 -32.96 2.25
CA LYS A 268 -10.52 -32.92 2.11
C LYS A 268 -11.09 -31.52 2.35
N LEU A 269 -10.38 -30.49 1.86
CA LEU A 269 -10.78 -29.10 2.06
C LEU A 269 -12.17 -28.84 1.47
N LYS A 270 -13.01 -28.18 2.25
CA LYS A 270 -14.29 -27.63 1.81
C LYS A 270 -14.14 -26.12 1.68
N THR A 271 -14.24 -25.66 0.44
CA THR A 271 -14.00 -24.29 0.02
C THR A 271 -15.04 -23.91 -1.03
N GLU A 272 -15.39 -22.64 -1.08
CA GLU A 272 -16.34 -22.10 -2.05
C GLU A 272 -15.63 -21.41 -3.22
N TRP A 273 -14.53 -20.72 -2.96
CA TRP A 273 -13.75 -20.01 -3.97
C TRP A 273 -12.50 -20.80 -4.37
N TYR A 274 -11.75 -21.28 -3.39
CA TYR A 274 -10.45 -21.88 -3.60
C TYR A 274 -10.59 -23.25 -4.26
N THR A 275 -9.89 -23.41 -5.38
CA THR A 275 -9.59 -24.71 -5.97
C THR A 275 -8.14 -24.71 -6.44
N PRO A 276 -7.51 -25.88 -6.63
CA PRO A 276 -6.19 -25.95 -7.27
C PRO A 276 -6.11 -25.25 -8.63
N LYS A 277 -7.22 -25.17 -9.38
CA LYS A 277 -7.30 -24.42 -10.64
C LYS A 277 -7.36 -22.92 -10.39
N MET A 278 -8.19 -22.49 -9.42
CA MET A 278 -8.31 -21.07 -9.06
C MET A 278 -7.00 -20.51 -8.48
N HIS A 279 -6.26 -21.29 -7.70
CA HIS A 279 -4.91 -20.92 -7.26
C HIS A 279 -3.97 -20.64 -8.44
N LYS A 280 -3.98 -21.52 -9.46
CA LYS A 280 -3.16 -21.32 -10.66
C LYS A 280 -3.61 -20.07 -11.43
N ALA A 281 -4.92 -19.86 -11.53
CA ALA A 281 -5.50 -18.71 -12.21
C ALA A 281 -5.20 -17.38 -11.48
N SER A 282 -5.22 -17.37 -10.14
CA SER A 282 -4.93 -16.16 -9.36
C SER A 282 -3.48 -15.69 -9.48
N LEU A 283 -2.56 -16.55 -9.90
CA LEU A 283 -1.18 -16.18 -10.22
C LEU A 283 -1.02 -15.51 -11.60
N ILE A 284 -2.05 -15.54 -12.44
CA ILE A 284 -2.02 -14.97 -13.79
C ILE A 284 -2.51 -13.53 -13.71
N LEU A 285 -1.62 -12.58 -14.01
CA LEU A 285 -1.93 -11.15 -13.97
C LEU A 285 -2.43 -10.65 -15.34
N PRO A 286 -3.45 -9.77 -15.37
CA PRO A 286 -3.74 -8.95 -16.54
C PRO A 286 -2.50 -8.15 -16.96
N ARG A 287 -2.38 -7.87 -18.26
CA ARG A 287 -1.22 -7.18 -18.85
C ARG A 287 -0.91 -5.84 -18.18
N GLU A 288 -1.94 -5.10 -17.78
CA GLU A 288 -1.80 -3.84 -17.07
C GLU A 288 -1.06 -4.02 -15.73
N LEU A 289 -1.50 -4.98 -14.91
CA LEU A 289 -0.87 -5.26 -13.62
C LEU A 289 0.53 -5.87 -13.79
N GLU A 290 0.73 -6.74 -14.79
CA GLU A 290 2.07 -7.23 -15.11
C GLU A 290 3.02 -6.07 -15.50
N SER A 291 2.51 -5.09 -16.24
CA SER A 291 3.29 -3.92 -16.65
C SER A 291 3.60 -3.00 -15.47
N SER A 292 2.70 -2.88 -14.49
CA SER A 292 2.95 -2.08 -13.29
C SER A 292 4.04 -2.68 -12.39
N LEU A 293 4.21 -4.00 -12.39
CA LEU A 293 5.34 -4.66 -11.71
C LEU A 293 6.71 -4.32 -12.34
N LYS A 294 6.75 -4.15 -13.67
CA LYS A 294 7.98 -3.80 -14.41
C LYS A 294 8.39 -2.34 -14.19
N LYS A 295 7.49 -1.47 -13.72
CA LYS A 295 7.83 -0.10 -13.35
C LYS A 295 8.75 -0.15 -12.14
N THR A 296 10.05 -0.08 -12.38
CA THR A 296 11.06 0.00 -11.30
C THR A 296 11.43 1.42 -10.94
N GLU A 297 10.78 2.40 -11.55
CA GLU A 297 11.14 3.81 -11.43
C GLU A 297 10.89 4.32 -10.01
N TYR A 298 11.92 4.92 -9.39
CA TYR A 298 11.77 5.52 -8.06
C TYR A 298 11.00 6.85 -8.14
N GLY A 299 11.17 7.60 -9.23
CA GLY A 299 10.47 8.85 -9.45
C GLY A 299 10.74 9.43 -10.84
N MET A 300 10.30 10.67 -11.04
CA MET A 300 10.55 11.44 -12.25
C MET A 300 11.24 12.75 -11.91
N GLU A 301 12.10 13.21 -12.80
CA GLU A 301 12.69 14.53 -12.76
C GLU A 301 12.34 15.29 -14.04
N LEU A 302 11.70 16.44 -13.87
CA LEU A 302 11.50 17.41 -14.94
C LEU A 302 12.58 18.48 -14.82
N ILE A 303 13.48 18.50 -15.80
CA ILE A 303 14.54 19.49 -15.96
C ILE A 303 14.05 20.51 -16.98
N ILE A 304 14.08 21.79 -16.65
CA ILE A 304 13.57 22.87 -17.50
C ILE A 304 14.60 23.99 -17.54
N ASP A 305 14.97 24.41 -18.74
CA ASP A 305 15.65 25.67 -19.00
C ASP A 305 14.68 26.63 -19.68
N LEU A 306 14.36 27.74 -19.02
CA LEU A 306 13.55 28.82 -19.57
C LEU A 306 14.45 29.97 -20.02
N TYR A 307 14.10 30.59 -21.14
CA TYR A 307 14.86 31.70 -21.72
C TYR A 307 13.98 32.92 -21.92
N ASP A 308 14.64 34.08 -21.99
CA ASP A 308 14.02 35.40 -22.20
C ASP A 308 13.02 35.78 -21.09
N CYS A 309 13.25 35.27 -19.87
CA CYS A 309 12.38 35.46 -18.72
C CYS A 309 12.30 36.91 -18.29
N ASP A 310 11.15 37.35 -17.77
CA ASP A 310 10.95 38.68 -17.23
C ASP A 310 11.95 38.98 -16.11
N TYR A 311 12.80 39.98 -16.35
CA TYR A 311 13.86 40.39 -15.44
C TYR A 311 13.29 40.78 -14.06
N SER A 312 12.17 41.51 -14.04
CA SER A 312 11.56 41.99 -12.79
C SER A 312 11.05 40.85 -11.90
N ILE A 313 10.73 39.70 -12.50
CA ILE A 313 10.23 38.52 -11.79
C ILE A 313 11.41 37.71 -11.24
N ILE A 314 12.41 37.39 -12.09
CA ILE A 314 13.53 36.53 -11.70
C ILE A 314 14.48 37.18 -10.67
N THR A 315 14.45 38.51 -10.54
CA THR A 315 15.20 39.25 -9.50
C THR A 315 14.38 39.59 -8.26
N SER A 316 13.13 39.11 -8.15
CA SER A 316 12.26 39.42 -7.00
C SER A 316 12.11 38.22 -6.07
N ARG A 317 12.78 38.26 -4.91
CA ARG A 317 12.66 37.22 -3.87
C ARG A 317 11.20 36.95 -3.47
N GLN A 318 10.34 37.96 -3.47
CA GLN A 318 8.91 37.80 -3.19
C GLN A 318 8.21 36.97 -4.26
N LYS A 319 8.45 37.28 -5.54
CA LYS A 319 7.89 36.52 -6.67
C LYS A 319 8.42 35.09 -6.72
N LEU A 320 9.70 34.88 -6.44
CA LEU A 320 10.29 33.54 -6.35
C LEU A 320 9.68 32.70 -5.21
N ARG A 321 9.37 33.34 -4.07
CA ARG A 321 8.62 32.68 -2.98
C ARG A 321 7.21 32.30 -3.41
N GLN A 322 6.51 33.20 -4.10
CA GLN A 322 5.18 32.93 -4.64
C GLN A 322 5.23 31.75 -5.62
N PHE A 323 6.15 31.77 -6.57
CA PHE A 323 6.35 30.69 -7.55
C PHE A 323 6.49 29.32 -6.88
N ALA A 324 7.27 29.21 -5.80
CA ALA A 324 7.46 27.94 -5.10
C ALA A 324 6.16 27.38 -4.52
N GLY A 325 5.32 28.23 -3.94
CA GLY A 325 4.02 27.85 -3.41
C GLY A 325 3.06 27.43 -4.51
N ASP A 326 2.90 28.30 -5.51
CA ASP A 326 1.98 28.08 -6.64
C ASP A 326 2.38 26.82 -7.44
N LEU A 327 3.69 26.59 -7.67
CA LEU A 327 4.18 25.38 -8.32
C LEU A 327 3.81 24.13 -7.52
N CYS A 328 3.93 24.16 -6.19
CA CYS A 328 3.53 23.04 -5.33
C CYS A 328 2.05 22.69 -5.51
N GLU A 329 1.16 23.68 -5.64
CA GLU A 329 -0.25 23.46 -5.94
C GLU A 329 -0.45 22.83 -7.32
N VAL A 330 0.25 23.34 -8.34
CA VAL A 330 0.19 22.83 -9.71
C VAL A 330 0.58 21.35 -9.79
N ILE A 331 1.64 20.95 -9.08
CA ILE A 331 2.11 19.55 -9.03
C ILE A 331 1.40 18.72 -7.95
N LYS A 332 0.42 19.30 -7.23
CA LYS A 332 -0.35 18.66 -6.15
C LYS A 332 0.54 18.11 -5.02
N MET A 333 1.56 18.85 -4.64
CA MET A 333 2.49 18.51 -3.54
C MET A 333 2.38 19.50 -2.40
N LYS A 334 2.58 19.02 -1.17
CA LYS A 334 2.71 19.89 0.00
C LYS A 334 4.16 20.33 0.18
N PRO A 335 4.43 21.63 0.39
CA PRO A 335 5.75 22.09 0.83
C PRO A 335 6.15 21.42 2.14
N TYR A 336 7.43 21.09 2.27
CA TYR A 336 8.03 20.56 3.48
C TYR A 336 9.23 21.42 3.90
N GLY A 337 9.34 21.71 5.19
CA GLY A 337 10.44 22.51 5.73
C GLY A 337 10.48 23.97 5.23
N LYS A 338 11.60 24.64 5.51
CA LYS A 338 11.81 26.06 5.17
C LYS A 338 12.25 26.21 3.72
N LEU A 339 11.61 27.11 2.98
CA LEU A 339 12.04 27.55 1.66
C LEU A 339 13.37 28.31 1.73
N ILE A 340 14.32 27.94 0.86
CA ILE A 340 15.66 28.54 0.81
C ILE A 340 15.80 29.33 -0.49
N ILE A 341 16.08 30.64 -0.41
CA ILE A 341 16.28 31.52 -1.59
C ILE A 341 17.51 32.45 -1.42
N PRO A 342 18.74 31.91 -1.36
CA PRO A 342 19.95 32.71 -1.31
C PRO A 342 20.16 33.47 -2.63
N ASP A 343 20.87 34.59 -2.53
CA ASP A 343 21.39 35.35 -3.67
C ASP A 343 22.91 35.36 -3.56
N PHE A 344 23.61 34.84 -4.57
CA PHE A 344 25.05 34.62 -4.51
C PHE A 344 25.66 34.52 -5.91
N GLY A 345 26.96 34.19 -5.99
CA GLY A 345 27.63 33.92 -7.26
C GLY A 345 28.13 35.18 -7.98
N PHE A 346 28.24 36.30 -7.27
CA PHE A 346 28.61 37.62 -7.81
C PHE A 346 30.04 37.72 -8.39
N ALA A 347 30.86 36.67 -8.27
CA ALA A 347 32.19 36.63 -8.86
C ALA A 347 32.16 36.69 -10.39
N LEU A 348 31.11 36.18 -11.03
CA LEU A 348 30.88 36.30 -12.48
C LEU A 348 29.40 36.67 -12.71
N SER A 349 29.12 37.63 -13.59
CA SER A 349 27.75 38.07 -13.90
C SER A 349 26.85 36.93 -14.37
N LYS A 350 27.41 35.94 -15.08
CA LYS A 350 26.70 34.75 -15.57
C LYS A 350 26.28 33.78 -14.45
N THR A 351 26.98 33.78 -13.31
CA THR A 351 26.68 32.90 -12.16
C THR A 351 25.93 33.61 -11.03
N ALA A 352 25.72 34.92 -11.16
CA ALA A 352 25.06 35.72 -10.15
C ALA A 352 23.54 35.53 -10.21
N GLY A 353 22.89 35.51 -9.05
CA GLY A 353 21.45 35.57 -8.92
C GLY A 353 20.90 34.66 -7.82
N PHE A 354 19.57 34.65 -7.73
CA PHE A 354 18.90 33.80 -6.77
C PHE A 354 19.07 32.32 -7.13
N SER A 355 19.11 31.47 -6.11
CA SER A 355 18.80 30.05 -6.25
C SER A 355 17.71 29.68 -5.27
N LEU A 356 16.88 28.71 -5.61
CA LEU A 356 15.75 28.27 -4.81
C LEU A 356 15.84 26.78 -4.52
N VAL A 357 15.56 26.39 -3.29
CA VAL A 357 15.31 25.00 -2.90
C VAL A 357 14.05 24.93 -2.04
N GLN A 358 13.09 24.14 -2.48
CA GLN A 358 11.87 23.82 -1.75
C GLN A 358 11.77 22.29 -1.61
N LEU A 359 11.86 21.78 -0.38
CA LEU A 359 11.50 20.38 -0.14
C LEU A 359 9.98 20.23 -0.25
N ILE A 360 9.54 19.08 -0.74
CA ILE A 360 8.12 18.73 -0.87
C ILE A 360 7.91 17.38 -0.18
N GLU A 361 6.66 17.02 0.10
CA GLU A 361 6.28 15.80 0.84
C GLU A 361 7.00 14.52 0.40
N SER A 362 7.40 14.43 -0.87
CA SER A 362 8.07 13.27 -1.45
C SER A 362 9.54 13.46 -1.86
N SER A 363 10.04 14.70 -2.05
CA SER A 363 11.31 15.01 -2.74
C SER A 363 11.65 16.53 -2.70
N SER A 364 12.03 17.16 -3.83
CA SER A 364 12.49 18.55 -3.88
C SER A 364 12.28 19.25 -5.22
N ILE A 365 12.07 20.56 -5.16
CA ILE A 365 12.20 21.50 -6.27
C ILE A 365 13.48 22.30 -6.05
N SER A 366 14.29 22.48 -7.11
CA SER A 366 15.44 23.36 -7.09
C SER A 366 15.49 24.23 -8.33
N ALA A 367 15.98 25.46 -8.22
CA ALA A 367 16.14 26.34 -9.35
C ALA A 367 17.31 27.31 -9.20
N HIS A 368 17.85 27.78 -10.31
CA HIS A 368 18.77 28.92 -10.38
C HIS A 368 18.23 29.95 -11.37
N TYR A 369 18.34 31.23 -11.00
CA TYR A 369 17.80 32.36 -11.74
C TYR A 369 18.95 33.27 -12.15
N SER A 370 19.30 33.31 -13.43
CA SER A 370 20.37 34.15 -13.97
C SER A 370 19.79 35.46 -14.52
N PRO A 371 19.96 36.62 -13.84
CA PRO A 371 19.48 37.90 -14.33
C PRO A 371 20.24 38.35 -15.58
N HIS A 372 21.53 38.02 -15.66
CA HIS A 372 22.39 38.40 -16.78
C HIS A 372 21.94 37.75 -18.09
N TRP A 373 21.57 36.46 -18.06
CA TRP A 373 21.12 35.74 -19.26
C TRP A 373 19.59 35.71 -19.41
N ARG A 374 18.85 36.21 -18.42
CA ARG A 374 17.39 36.09 -18.33
C ARG A 374 16.94 34.63 -18.48
N VAL A 375 17.65 33.75 -17.76
CA VAL A 375 17.46 32.28 -17.79
C VAL A 375 17.03 31.77 -16.42
N VAL A 376 16.13 30.78 -16.43
CA VAL A 376 15.78 30.00 -15.24
C VAL A 376 16.07 28.53 -15.51
N CYS A 377 16.96 27.95 -14.72
CA CYS A 377 17.23 26.50 -14.70
C CYS A 377 16.44 25.90 -13.54
N LEU A 378 15.39 25.12 -13.82
CA LEU A 378 14.45 24.56 -12.86
C LEU A 378 14.47 23.03 -12.91
N ASN A 379 14.59 22.39 -11.75
CA ASN A 379 14.50 20.95 -11.58
C ASN A 379 13.37 20.61 -10.61
N ILE A 380 12.46 19.74 -11.04
CA ILE A 380 11.36 19.21 -10.21
C ILE A 380 11.57 17.70 -10.13
N PHE A 381 12.03 17.21 -8.98
CA PHE A 381 12.16 15.79 -8.73
C PHE A 381 11.09 15.32 -7.74
N THR A 382 10.37 14.24 -8.08
CA THR A 382 9.36 13.64 -7.20
C THR A 382 9.17 12.14 -7.45
N CYS A 383 8.91 11.38 -6.38
CA CYS A 383 8.51 9.98 -6.48
C CYS A 383 7.00 9.78 -6.74
N LYS A 384 6.20 10.86 -6.68
CA LYS A 384 4.77 10.84 -7.01
C LYS A 384 4.55 11.35 -8.44
N SER A 385 3.53 10.83 -9.11
CA SER A 385 3.14 11.29 -10.45
C SER A 385 2.63 12.73 -10.42
N PHE A 386 3.01 13.53 -11.43
CA PHE A 386 2.50 14.88 -11.64
C PHE A 386 2.38 15.17 -13.15
N ASP A 387 1.57 16.17 -13.50
CA ASP A 387 1.43 16.60 -14.89
C ASP A 387 2.62 17.51 -15.28
N ALA A 388 3.63 16.91 -15.91
CA ALA A 388 4.84 17.60 -16.34
C ALA A 388 4.57 18.71 -17.37
N LYS A 389 3.55 18.54 -18.23
CA LYS A 389 3.20 19.56 -19.24
C LYS A 389 2.58 20.77 -18.56
N LYS A 390 1.68 20.55 -17.60
CA LYS A 390 1.07 21.62 -16.81
C LYS A 390 2.12 22.37 -15.98
N ALA A 391 3.06 21.66 -15.37
CA ALA A 391 4.16 22.27 -14.63
C ALA A 391 5.08 23.13 -15.52
N LEU A 392 5.46 22.63 -16.71
CA LEU A 392 6.23 23.37 -17.69
C LEU A 392 5.49 24.64 -18.17
N GLN A 393 4.21 24.51 -18.53
CA GLN A 393 3.42 25.63 -19.02
C GLN A 393 3.26 26.70 -17.94
N PHE A 394 2.94 26.30 -16.71
CA PHE A 394 2.89 27.20 -15.56
C PHE A 394 4.20 27.97 -15.36
N ALA A 395 5.35 27.29 -15.41
CA ALA A 395 6.65 27.94 -15.24
C ALA A 395 6.95 28.93 -16.37
N LYS A 396 6.64 28.57 -17.62
CA LYS A 396 6.79 29.50 -18.77
C LYS A 396 5.97 30.77 -18.59
N ASP A 397 4.70 30.62 -18.23
CA ASP A 397 3.77 31.74 -18.08
C ASP A 397 4.15 32.62 -16.89
N PHE A 398 4.51 32.01 -15.75
CA PHE A 398 4.91 32.73 -14.54
C PHE A 398 6.13 33.62 -14.77
N PHE A 399 7.13 33.11 -15.51
CA PHE A 399 8.36 33.86 -15.78
C PHE A 399 8.33 34.66 -17.08
N GLY A 400 7.21 34.70 -17.81
CA GLY A 400 7.11 35.38 -19.10
C GLY A 400 8.11 34.86 -20.15
N ALA A 401 8.48 33.58 -20.07
CA ALA A 401 9.50 32.97 -20.92
C ALA A 401 8.95 32.72 -22.32
N THR A 402 9.63 33.22 -23.36
CA THR A 402 9.22 33.00 -24.76
C THR A 402 9.67 31.64 -25.29
N ARG A 403 10.73 31.07 -24.69
CA ARG A 403 11.33 29.79 -25.11
C ARG A 403 11.65 28.92 -23.90
N ALA A 404 11.60 27.60 -24.11
CA ALA A 404 11.90 26.62 -23.08
C ALA A 404 12.51 25.35 -23.70
N VAL A 405 13.45 24.74 -22.99
CA VAL A 405 13.91 23.36 -23.19
C VAL A 405 13.50 22.56 -21.97
N ALA A 406 12.96 21.36 -22.16
CA ALA A 406 12.55 20.51 -21.04
C ALA A 406 12.86 19.05 -21.30
N PHE A 407 13.38 18.37 -20.27
CA PHE A 407 13.62 16.93 -20.26
C PHE A 407 12.82 16.29 -19.13
N LEU A 408 12.06 15.25 -19.45
CA LEU A 408 11.41 14.42 -18.44
C LEU A 408 12.19 13.12 -18.31
N LEU A 409 12.91 12.97 -17.20
CA LEU A 409 13.73 11.82 -16.92
C LEU A 409 13.05 10.92 -15.90
N LYS A 410 13.14 9.62 -16.16
CA LYS A 410 12.78 8.57 -15.19
C LYS A 410 13.99 8.32 -14.29
N ARG A 411 13.79 8.38 -12.98
CA ARG A 411 14.86 8.41 -11.99
C ARG A 411 14.76 7.22 -11.06
N GLY A 412 15.88 6.53 -10.89
CA GLY A 412 15.99 5.31 -10.09
C GLY A 412 15.29 4.12 -10.75
N GLY A 413 15.82 2.92 -10.53
CA GLY A 413 15.16 1.66 -10.89
C GLY A 413 16.11 0.50 -11.05
N ARG A 414 15.73 -0.66 -10.46
CA ARG A 414 16.59 -1.86 -10.41
C ARG A 414 16.57 -2.68 -11.71
N VAL A 415 15.55 -2.56 -12.56
CA VAL A 415 15.52 -3.28 -13.85
C VAL A 415 16.26 -2.50 -14.95
N PHE A 416 16.59 -1.22 -14.72
CA PHE A 416 17.39 -0.40 -15.63
C PHE A 416 18.92 -0.64 -15.53
N ARG A 417 19.41 -1.61 -14.74
CA ARG A 417 20.84 -1.68 -14.35
C ARG A 417 21.55 -3.01 -14.52
N LYS A 418 21.03 -3.95 -15.32
CA LYS A 418 21.88 -5.07 -15.79
C LYS A 418 22.65 -4.73 -17.08
N ASP A 419 22.22 -3.72 -17.82
CA ASP A 419 22.73 -3.43 -19.17
C ASP A 419 23.49 -2.09 -19.31
N PHE A 420 23.71 -1.34 -18.22
CA PHE A 420 24.44 -0.07 -18.28
C PHE A 420 25.71 -0.11 -17.43
N ASN A 421 26.86 -0.10 -18.11
CA ASN A 421 28.12 0.41 -17.55
C ASN A 421 27.92 1.91 -17.28
N ILE A 422 28.09 2.34 -16.03
CA ILE A 422 28.21 3.77 -15.72
C ILE A 422 29.50 4.25 -16.39
N ILE A 423 29.35 5.10 -17.40
CA ILE A 423 30.45 5.84 -18.02
C ILE A 423 30.75 7.01 -17.08
N ASP A 424 31.99 7.06 -16.56
CA ASP A 424 32.48 8.26 -15.92
C ASP A 424 32.59 9.38 -16.96
N ILE A 425 31.81 10.44 -16.78
CA ILE A 425 31.96 11.70 -17.52
C ILE A 425 32.86 12.58 -16.65
N PRO A 426 34.14 12.78 -17.00
CA PRO A 426 34.94 13.79 -16.33
C PRO A 426 34.38 15.19 -16.63
N SER A 427 34.26 16.02 -15.60
CA SER A 427 34.09 17.46 -15.69
C SER A 427 35.27 18.10 -14.98
N PRO A 428 35.86 19.23 -15.42
CA PRO A 428 36.05 19.76 -16.76
C PRO A 428 37.54 20.13 -17.01
N LYS A 429 37.82 20.78 -18.15
CA LYS A 429 38.52 22.06 -18.11
C LYS A 429 37.62 23.13 -18.67
#